data_AF-A0A522VNJ1-F1
#
_entry.id   AF-A0A522VNJ1-F1
#
_cell.length_a   1.000
_cell.length_b   1.000
_cell.length_c   1.000
_cell.angle_alpha   90.00
_cell.angle_beta   90.00
_cell.angle_gamma   90.00
#
_symmetry.space_group_name_H-M   'P 1'
#
loop_
_entity.id
_entity.type
_entity.pdbx_description
1 polymer ?
#
loop_
_entity_poly.entity_id
_entity_poly.type
_entity_poly.pdbx_seq_one_letter_code
_entity_poly.pdbx_strand_id
1 'polypeptide(L)'
;MNTMTINGYQAIIAFDPDIQMFRGEFIGINGGADFYADNVAGLKQEGEVSLRVFLEACQRRNIEPRKHFSGKFSLRVDPATHEAATTAAAAHGQSLNQWVTEAIRQAALAH
;
A
#
# COMPACT_ATOMS: atom_id res chain seq x y z
N MET A 1 1.87 -8.42 8.65
CA MET A 1 0.56 -7.74 8.66
C MET A 1 -0.36 -8.53 7.76
N ASN A 2 -1.62 -8.72 8.15
CA ASN A 2 -2.59 -9.44 7.33
C ASN A 2 -3.31 -8.46 6.40
N THR A 3 -3.74 -8.94 5.24
CA THR A 3 -4.50 -8.13 4.29
C THR A 3 -5.90 -8.72 4.08
N MET A 4 -6.86 -7.85 3.74
CA MET A 4 -8.23 -8.22 3.39
C MET A 4 -8.63 -7.47 2.12
N THR A 5 -9.30 -8.15 1.19
CA THR A 5 -9.85 -7.53 -0.02
C THR A 5 -11.35 -7.29 0.17
N ILE A 6 -11.79 -6.05 0.00
CA ILE A 6 -13.19 -5.63 0.10
C ILE A 6 -13.54 -4.86 -1.18
N ASN A 7 -14.51 -5.37 -1.95
CA ASN A 7 -14.95 -4.78 -3.23
C ASN A 7 -13.81 -4.37 -4.19
N GLY A 8 -12.74 -5.18 -4.24
CA GLY A 8 -11.58 -4.94 -5.10
C GLY A 8 -10.57 -3.90 -4.58
N TYR A 9 -10.73 -3.45 -3.32
CA TYR A 9 -9.77 -2.61 -2.60
C TYR A 9 -9.09 -3.45 -1.50
N GLN A 10 -7.78 -3.26 -1.32
CA GLN A 10 -7.02 -3.94 -0.28
C GLN A 10 -6.98 -3.09 0.98
N ALA A 11 -7.16 -3.74 2.13
CA ALA A 11 -6.96 -3.16 3.44
C ALA A 11 -5.89 -3.95 4.21
N ILE A 12 -5.05 -3.24 4.96
CA ILE A 12 -4.14 -3.84 5.93
C ILE A 12 -4.88 -3.93 7.26
N ILE A 13 -4.80 -5.10 7.91
CA ILE A 13 -5.41 -5.34 9.21
C ILE A 13 -4.31 -5.39 10.28
N ALA A 14 -4.50 -4.60 11.33
CA ALA A 14 -3.66 -4.56 12.52
C ALA A 14 -4.52 -4.58 13.79
N PHE A 15 -4.00 -5.14 14.88
CA PHE A 15 -4.64 -5.04 16.19
C PHE A 15 -4.22 -3.73 16.86
N ASP A 16 -5.20 -2.97 17.32
CA ASP A 16 -5.02 -1.77 18.12
C ASP A 16 -5.16 -2.13 19.62
N PRO A 17 -4.06 -2.10 20.40
CA PRO A 17 -4.08 -2.51 21.78
C PRO A 17 -4.79 -1.52 22.71
N ASP A 18 -4.91 -0.25 22.34
CA ASP A 18 -5.45 0.80 23.22
C ASP A 18 -6.98 0.70 23.31
N ILE A 19 -7.63 0.30 22.21
CA ILE A 19 -9.08 0.11 22.13
C ILE A 19 -9.50 -1.36 22.00
N GLN A 20 -8.52 -2.28 21.97
CA GLN A 20 -8.73 -3.74 21.86
C GLN A 20 -9.55 -4.17 20.63
N MET A 21 -9.34 -3.51 19.49
CA MET A 21 -10.05 -3.80 18.24
C MET A 21 -9.07 -4.03 17.10
N PHE A 22 -9.51 -4.71 16.04
CA PHE A 22 -8.79 -4.72 14.77
C PHE A 22 -9.08 -3.44 13.99
N ARG A 23 -8.03 -2.73 13.59
CA ARG A 23 -8.06 -1.64 12.63
C ARG A 23 -7.84 -2.17 11.23
N GLY A 24 -8.72 -1.82 10.31
CA GLY A 24 -8.51 -1.96 8.88
C GLY A 24 -8.20 -0.61 8.25
N GLU A 25 -7.13 -0.52 7.48
CA GLU A 25 -6.73 0.68 6.73
C GLU A 25 -6.66 0.35 5.24
N PHE A 26 -7.49 1.00 4.41
CA PHE A 26 -7.44 0.82 2.96
C PHE A 26 -6.14 1.40 2.37
N ILE A 27 -5.44 0.58 1.57
CA ILE A 27 -4.22 0.97 0.87
C ILE A 27 -4.47 1.21 -0.61
N GLY A 28 -3.64 2.06 -1.22
CA GLY A 28 -3.74 2.39 -2.64
C GLY A 28 -4.92 3.30 -3.01
N ILE A 29 -5.63 3.85 -2.01
CA ILE A 29 -6.68 4.88 -2.20
C ILE A 29 -6.14 6.28 -1.96
N ASN A 30 -6.71 7.30 -2.60
CA ASN A 30 -6.21 8.68 -2.53
C ASN A 30 -6.73 9.51 -1.35
N GLY A 31 -7.05 8.83 -0.25
CA GLY A 31 -7.43 9.41 1.02
C GLY A 31 -7.28 8.36 2.12
N GLY A 32 -7.85 8.64 3.29
CA GLY A 32 -7.97 7.66 4.37
C GLY A 32 -9.38 7.09 4.42
N ALA A 33 -9.47 5.77 4.53
CA ALA A 33 -10.70 5.07 4.86
C ALA A 33 -10.31 3.95 5.83
N ASP A 34 -10.51 4.23 7.11
CA ASP A 34 -10.25 3.28 8.18
C ASP A 34 -11.56 2.73 8.70
N PHE A 35 -11.48 1.57 9.32
CA PHE A 35 -12.60 0.92 9.98
C PHE A 35 -12.08 0.07 11.14
N TYR A 36 -12.96 -0.21 12.10
CA TYR A 36 -12.61 -1.00 13.28
C TYR A 36 -13.68 -2.06 13.54
N ALA A 37 -13.24 -3.23 14.00
CA ALA A 37 -14.14 -4.25 14.52
C ALA A 37 -13.39 -5.16 15.51
N ASP A 38 -14.12 -5.80 16.41
CA ASP A 38 -13.59 -6.77 17.37
C ASP A 38 -13.48 -8.20 16.78
N ASN A 39 -14.01 -8.41 15.58
CA ASN A 39 -14.03 -9.71 14.92
C ASN A 39 -13.98 -9.62 13.38
N VAL A 40 -13.71 -10.74 12.72
CA VAL A 40 -13.54 -10.82 11.26
C VAL A 40 -14.80 -10.49 10.48
N ALA A 41 -15.98 -10.87 10.96
CA ALA A 41 -17.24 -10.55 10.29
C ALA A 41 -17.52 -9.04 10.35
N GLY A 42 -17.27 -8.42 11.50
CA GLY A 42 -17.34 -6.97 11.68
C GLY A 42 -16.36 -6.23 10.78
N LEU A 43 -15.12 -6.73 10.61
CA LEU A 43 -14.15 -6.11 9.69
C LEU A 43 -14.68 -6.03 8.26
N LYS A 44 -15.35 -7.08 7.77
CA LYS A 44 -15.95 -7.06 6.42
C LYS A 44 -17.06 -6.03 6.33
N GLN A 45 -17.99 -6.04 7.29
CA GLN A 45 -19.12 -5.12 7.31
C GLN A 45 -18.69 -3.66 7.43
N GLU A 46 -17.87 -3.34 8.43
CA GLU A 46 -17.41 -1.97 8.68
C GLU A 46 -16.48 -1.48 7.55
N GLY A 47 -15.69 -2.38 6.96
CA GLY A 47 -14.89 -2.07 5.79
C GLY A 47 -15.74 -1.75 4.55
N GLU A 48 -16.82 -2.48 4.30
CA GLU A 48 -17.76 -2.17 3.21
C GLU A 48 -18.46 -0.82 3.42
N VAL A 49 -18.85 -0.50 4.66
CA VAL A 49 -19.45 0.78 5.02
C VAL A 49 -18.45 1.93 4.81
N SER A 50 -17.25 1.80 5.38
CA SER A 50 -16.19 2.81 5.27
C SER A 50 -15.80 3.06 3.82
N LEU A 51 -15.64 2.00 3.02
CA LEU A 51 -15.34 2.11 1.59
C LEU A 51 -16.46 2.81 0.82
N ARG A 52 -17.72 2.48 1.08
CA ARG A 52 -18.86 3.14 0.42
C ARG A 52 -18.87 4.64 0.69
N VAL A 53 -18.71 5.04 1.96
CA VAL A 53 -18.66 6.46 2.35
C VAL A 53 -17.49 7.19 1.67
N PHE A 54 -16.33 6.55 1.61
CA PHE A 54 -15.17 7.07 0.92
C PHE A 54 -15.43 7.29 -0.58
N LEU A 55 -15.96 6.28 -1.28
CA LEU A 55 -16.26 6.37 -2.71
C LEU A 55 -17.31 7.43 -3.03
N GLU A 56 -18.33 7.56 -2.18
CA GLU A 56 -19.34 8.61 -2.33
C GLU A 56 -18.72 10.01 -2.14
N ALA A 57 -17.82 10.19 -1.16
CA ALA A 57 -17.10 11.44 -0.97
C ALA A 57 -16.20 11.78 -2.17
N CYS A 58 -15.51 10.78 -2.74
CA CYS A 58 -14.73 10.94 -3.98
C CYS A 58 -15.61 11.39 -5.14
N GLN A 59 -16.76 10.74 -5.33
CA GLN A 59 -17.72 11.09 -6.39
C GLN A 59 -18.25 12.53 -6.22
N ARG A 60 -18.68 12.92 -5.01
CA ARG A 60 -19.18 14.29 -4.74
C ARG A 60 -18.14 15.37 -5.04
N ARG A 61 -16.85 15.03 -4.91
CA ARG A 61 -15.72 15.96 -5.13
C ARG A 61 -15.12 15.85 -6.52
N ASN A 62 -15.62 14.95 -7.36
CA ASN A 62 -15.05 14.62 -8.67
C ASN A 62 -13.55 14.26 -8.60
N ILE A 63 -13.21 13.38 -7.64
CA ILE A 63 -11.85 12.92 -7.37
C ILE A 63 -11.78 11.41 -7.62
N GLU A 64 -10.74 10.94 -8.31
CA GLU A 64 -10.48 9.52 -8.53
C GLU A 64 -10.15 8.80 -7.22
N PRO A 65 -10.87 7.75 -6.79
CA PRO A 65 -10.69 7.14 -5.46
C PRO A 65 -9.37 6.38 -5.28
N ARG A 66 -8.71 6.00 -6.39
CA ARG A 66 -7.43 5.27 -6.35
C ARG A 66 -6.27 6.23 -6.44
N LYS A 67 -5.18 5.93 -5.74
CA LYS A 67 -3.91 6.64 -5.96
C LYS A 67 -3.47 6.42 -7.40
N HIS A 68 -3.05 7.50 -8.03
CA HIS A 68 -2.37 7.43 -9.30
C HIS A 68 -0.90 7.06 -9.09
N PHE A 69 -0.49 5.90 -9.59
CA PHE A 69 0.90 5.45 -9.54
C PHE A 69 1.63 5.90 -10.80
N SER A 70 2.28 7.05 -10.73
CA SER A 70 2.93 7.69 -11.88
C SER A 70 4.17 6.94 -12.43
N GLY A 71 4.63 5.89 -11.76
CA GLY A 71 5.90 5.21 -12.05
C GLY A 71 7.15 5.99 -11.65
N LYS A 72 7.02 7.27 -11.27
CA LYS A 72 8.15 8.06 -10.73
C LYS A 72 8.37 7.69 -9.27
N PHE A 73 9.53 7.08 -9.00
CA PHE A 73 9.94 6.68 -7.65
C PHE A 73 11.28 7.34 -7.31
N SER A 74 11.23 8.44 -6.55
CA SER A 74 12.45 9.12 -6.08
C SER A 74 12.82 8.55 -4.71
N LEU A 75 14.00 7.95 -4.63
CA LEU A 75 14.51 7.32 -3.41
C LEU A 75 15.72 8.08 -2.90
N ARG A 76 15.74 8.36 -1.59
CA ARG A 76 16.94 8.81 -0.88
C ARG A 76 17.47 7.65 -0.07
N VAL A 77 18.73 7.31 -0.29
CA VAL A 77 19.50 6.35 0.49
C VAL A 77 20.78 7.01 1.00
N ASP A 78 21.41 6.43 2.02
CA ASP A 78 22.72 6.87 2.45
C ASP A 78 23.80 6.55 1.38
N PRO A 79 24.96 7.24 1.42
CA PRO A 79 26.01 7.04 0.43
C PRO A 79 26.52 5.61 0.29
N ALA A 80 26.62 4.85 1.39
CA ALA A 80 27.14 3.49 1.36
C ALA A 80 26.15 2.55 0.65
N THR A 81 24.85 2.70 0.90
CA THR A 81 23.81 1.96 0.16
C THR A 81 23.80 2.31 -1.32
N HIS A 82 23.98 3.59 -1.68
CA HIS A 82 24.05 4.01 -3.08
C HIS A 82 25.25 3.41 -3.82
N GLU A 83 26.43 3.38 -3.18
CA GLU A 83 27.63 2.75 -3.74
C GLU A 83 27.42 1.26 -3.96
N ALA A 84 26.93 0.54 -2.94
CA ALA A 84 26.68 -0.90 -3.03
C ALA A 84 25.69 -1.25 -4.16
N ALA A 85 24.59 -0.51 -4.27
CA ALA A 85 23.60 -0.70 -5.34
C ALA A 85 24.18 -0.41 -6.73
N THR A 86 25.03 0.62 -6.85
CA THR A 86 25.70 0.97 -8.11
C THR A 86 26.66 -0.12 -8.57
N THR A 87 27.48 -0.65 -7.65
CA THR A 87 28.41 -1.75 -7.94
C THR A 87 27.66 -3.02 -8.31
N ALA A 88 26.58 -3.35 -7.59
CA ALA A 88 25.74 -4.51 -7.93
C ALA A 88 25.14 -4.36 -9.34
N ALA A 89 24.53 -3.22 -9.67
CA ALA A 89 23.97 -2.96 -10.98
C ALA A 89 25.00 -3.13 -12.10
N ALA A 90 26.21 -2.58 -11.92
CA ALA A 90 27.31 -2.73 -12.87
C ALA A 90 27.75 -4.19 -13.07
N ALA A 91 27.85 -4.97 -11.98
CA ALA A 91 28.18 -6.40 -12.05
C ALA A 91 27.14 -7.23 -12.82
N HIS A 92 25.88 -6.79 -12.81
CA HIS A 92 24.79 -7.38 -13.59
C HIS A 92 24.66 -6.81 -15.02
N GLY A 93 25.50 -5.85 -15.43
CA GLY A 93 25.41 -5.20 -16.73
C GLY A 93 24.14 -4.34 -16.90
N GLN A 94 23.59 -3.83 -15.79
CA GLN A 94 22.34 -3.08 -15.74
C GLN A 94 22.59 -1.63 -15.32
N SER A 95 21.70 -0.73 -15.73
CA SER A 95 21.61 0.59 -15.08
C SER A 95 21.11 0.44 -13.64
N LEU A 96 21.50 1.37 -12.76
CA LEU A 96 21.03 1.39 -11.37
C LEU A 96 19.50 1.35 -11.27
N ASN A 97 18.80 2.12 -12.11
CA ASN A 97 17.33 2.13 -12.13
C ASN A 97 16.73 0.78 -12.52
N GLN A 98 17.30 0.08 -13.50
CA GLN A 98 16.85 -1.25 -13.90
C GLN A 98 17.05 -2.26 -12.77
N TRP A 99 18.23 -2.26 -12.16
CA TRP A 99 18.55 -3.16 -11.05
C TRP A 99 17.63 -2.95 -9.85
N VAL A 100 17.40 -1.69 -9.45
CA VAL A 100 16.46 -1.34 -8.36
C VAL A 100 15.03 -1.72 -8.72
N THR A 101 14.58 -1.47 -9.96
CA THR A 101 13.23 -1.83 -10.40
C THR A 101 13.01 -3.35 -10.32
N GLU A 102 14.00 -4.14 -10.74
CA GLU A 102 13.92 -5.60 -10.64
C GLU A 102 13.91 -6.08 -9.19
N ALA A 103 14.76 -5.51 -8.33
CA ALA A 103 14.77 -5.83 -6.90
C ALA A 103 13.42 -5.54 -6.23
N ILE A 104 12.82 -4.38 -6.53
CA ILE A 104 11.47 -4.02 -6.05
C ILE A 104 10.43 -5.00 -6.60
N ARG A 105 10.50 -5.34 -7.90
CA ARG A 105 9.57 -6.27 -8.55
C ARG A 105 9.61 -7.63 -7.89
N GLN A 106 10.81 -8.16 -7.62
CA GLN A 106 10.97 -9.43 -6.93
C GLN A 106 10.43 -9.36 -5.50
N ALA A 107 10.78 -8.34 -4.72
CA ALA A 107 10.33 -8.22 -3.33
C ALA A 107 8.81 -8.00 -3.20
N ALA A 108 8.18 -7.30 -4.16
CA ALA A 108 6.77 -6.91 -4.07
C ALA A 108 5.82 -7.83 -4.85
N LEU A 109 6.28 -8.51 -5.91
CA LEU A 109 5.45 -9.29 -6.82
C LEU A 109 5.86 -10.78 -6.92
N ALA A 110 6.97 -11.21 -6.32
CA ALA A 110 7.24 -12.64 -6.22
C ALA A 110 6.27 -13.27 -5.20
N HIS A 111 5.51 -14.26 -5.67
CA HIS A 111 4.67 -15.11 -4.84
C HIS A 111 5.49 -16.25 -4.23
#